data_AF-A0A8D8JRK7-F1
#
_entry.id   AF-A0A8D8JRK7-F1
#
_cell.length_a   1.000
_cell.length_b   1.000
_cell.length_c   1.000
_cell.angle_alpha   90.00
_cell.angle_beta   90.00
_cell.angle_gamma   90.00
#
_symmetry.space_group_name_H-M   'P 1'
#
loop_
_entity.id
_entity.type
_entity.pdbx_description
1 polymer ?
#
loop_
_entity_poly.entity_id
_entity_poly.type
_entity_poly.pdbx_seq_one_letter_code
_entity_poly.pdbx_strand_id
1 'polypeptide(L)'
;EADWSDSEHSSSLPSQIEACAQTSVNFMHTGQPTPPTTPEPEPVAHRRPGKEKGKKNVDRHSPEYRQRRERNNIAVRKSRDKAKQRNLDMQQKMIELGAENERLHKTIDQLTRELSSLRNFFKQMPEASFGSAA
;
A
#
# COMPACT_ATOMS: atom_id res chain seq x y z
N GLU A 1 15.31 35.12 7.38
CA GLU A 1 15.71 33.72 7.15
C GLU A 1 14.99 32.88 8.19
N ALA A 2 14.18 31.92 7.75
CA ALA A 2 13.44 31.04 8.66
C ALA A 2 14.24 29.74 8.80
N ASP A 3 14.89 29.61 9.95
CA ASP A 3 15.66 28.46 10.38
C ASP A 3 14.71 27.30 10.72
N TRP A 4 14.69 26.28 9.86
CA TRP A 4 13.96 25.04 10.10
C TRP A 4 14.89 24.09 10.85
N SER A 5 14.85 24.13 12.17
CA SER A 5 15.54 23.17 13.03
C SER A 5 14.79 21.83 12.99
N ASP A 6 15.33 20.88 12.23
CA ASP A 6 14.88 19.50 12.14
C ASP A 6 15.27 18.76 13.44
N SER A 7 14.34 18.70 14.39
CA SER A 7 14.49 17.85 15.57
C SER A 7 14.20 16.39 15.18
N GLU A 8 15.29 15.68 14.92
CA GLU A 8 15.48 14.24 14.86
C GLU A 8 14.64 13.50 15.93
N HIS A 9 13.42 13.12 15.56
CA HIS A 9 12.71 12.02 16.21
C HIS A 9 12.97 10.78 15.37
N SER A 10 14.07 10.11 15.72
CA SER A 10 14.45 8.81 15.17
C SER A 10 13.38 7.77 15.52
N SER A 11 12.32 7.73 14.71
CA SER A 11 11.45 6.57 14.58
C SER A 11 11.74 6.04 13.19
N SER A 12 12.52 4.96 13.13
CA SER A 12 13.07 4.45 11.87
C SER A 12 11.92 4.10 10.91
N LEU A 13 11.63 5.03 9.99
CA LEU A 13 10.67 4.86 8.90
C LEU A 13 10.87 3.52 8.17
N PRO A 14 12.10 3.01 7.95
CA PRO A 14 12.30 1.68 7.36
C PRO A 14 11.64 0.53 8.16
N SER A 15 11.75 0.55 9.49
CA SER A 15 11.12 -0.46 10.36
C SER A 15 9.59 -0.35 10.35
N GLN A 16 9.04 0.86 10.25
CA GLN A 16 7.60 1.06 10.13
C GLN A 16 7.07 0.56 8.78
N ILE A 17 7.82 0.79 7.69
CA ILE A 17 7.48 0.30 6.34
C ILE A 17 7.50 -1.23 6.33
N GLU A 18 8.53 -1.83 6.93
CA GLU A 18 8.68 -3.29 7.00
C GLU A 18 7.58 -3.95 7.83
N ALA A 19 7.21 -3.38 8.98
CA ALA A 19 6.08 -3.86 9.79
C ALA A 19 4.73 -3.74 9.05
N CYS A 20 4.52 -2.66 8.28
CA CYS A 20 3.34 -2.48 7.44
C CYS A 20 3.27 -3.52 6.30
N ALA A 21 4.41 -3.81 5.67
CA ALA A 21 4.50 -4.81 4.61
C ALA A 21 4.22 -6.22 5.14
N GLN A 22 4.82 -6.58 6.29
CA GLN A 22 4.63 -7.89 6.93
C GLN A 22 3.17 -8.13 7.35
N THR A 23 2.51 -7.11 7.90
CA THR A 23 1.08 -7.20 8.28
C THR A 23 0.19 -7.43 7.05
N SER A 24 0.52 -6.79 5.93
CA SER A 24 -0.24 -6.89 4.69
C SER A 24 -0.11 -8.28 4.05
N VAL A 25 1.08 -8.89 4.06
CA VAL A 25 1.29 -10.24 3.50
C VAL A 25 0.67 -11.34 4.36
N ASN A 26 0.70 -11.22 5.70
CA ASN A 26 0.05 -12.19 6.59
C ASN A 26 -1.49 -12.18 6.44
N PHE A 27 -2.08 -11.02 6.17
CA PHE A 27 -3.53 -10.92 5.92
C PHE A 27 -3.94 -11.55 4.58
N MET A 28 -3.08 -11.47 3.56
CA MET A 28 -3.33 -12.12 2.26
C MET A 28 -3.29 -13.65 2.34
N HIS A 29 -2.44 -14.22 3.19
CA HIS A 29 -2.18 -15.68 3.20
C HIS A 29 -3.14 -16.50 4.09
N THR A 30 -3.78 -15.87 5.07
CA THR A 30 -4.56 -16.58 6.12
C THR A 30 -6.08 -16.51 5.94
N GLY A 31 -6.60 -15.65 5.04
CA GLY A 31 -8.03 -15.56 4.73
C GLY A 31 -8.94 -15.21 5.93
N GLN A 32 -8.36 -14.84 7.08
CA GLN A 32 -9.07 -14.69 8.35
C GLN A 32 -9.28 -13.19 8.65
N PRO A 33 -10.53 -12.72 8.88
CA PRO A 33 -10.82 -11.30 9.09
C PRO A 33 -10.52 -10.81 10.53
N THR A 34 -9.72 -11.54 11.32
CA THR A 34 -9.45 -11.19 12.71
C THR A 34 -7.94 -11.09 12.95
N PRO A 35 -7.44 -10.00 13.57
CA PRO A 35 -6.03 -9.86 13.88
C PRO A 35 -5.58 -10.98 14.85
N PRO A 36 -4.31 -11.43 14.78
CA PRO A 36 -3.76 -12.37 15.74
C PRO A 36 -3.67 -11.71 17.12
N THR A 37 -3.92 -12.52 18.15
CA THR A 37 -3.81 -12.20 19.57
C THR A 37 -2.50 -11.47 19.90
N THR A 38 -2.61 -10.21 20.32
CA THR A 38 -1.56 -9.42 20.98
C THR A 38 -2.06 -9.09 22.40
N PRO A 39 -1.20 -9.16 23.43
CA PRO A 39 -1.61 -9.14 24.83
C PRO A 39 -2.25 -7.80 25.21
N GLU A 40 -3.26 -7.91 26.07
CA GLU A 40 -4.11 -6.87 26.62
C GLU A 40 -3.36 -5.62 27.11
N PRO A 41 -3.73 -4.42 26.63
CA PRO A 41 -3.46 -3.18 27.34
C PRO A 41 -4.72 -2.72 28.09
N GLU A 42 -4.49 -2.42 29.37
CA GLU A 42 -5.40 -1.80 30.35
C GLU A 42 -6.37 -0.72 29.78
N PRO A 43 -7.59 -0.57 30.34
CA PRO A 43 -8.65 0.24 29.76
C PRO A 43 -8.46 1.74 30.08
N VAL A 44 -7.66 2.45 29.29
CA VAL A 44 -7.60 3.93 29.37
C VAL A 44 -8.76 4.53 28.58
N ALA A 45 -9.79 4.93 29.31
CA ALA A 45 -11.02 5.50 28.78
C ALA A 45 -10.84 6.93 28.23
N HIS A 46 -10.47 7.07 26.95
CA HIS A 46 -10.70 8.31 26.21
C HIS A 46 -12.07 8.28 25.52
N ARG A 47 -13.11 8.43 26.34
CA ARG A 47 -14.48 8.66 25.87
C ARG A 47 -14.58 10.04 25.21
N ARG A 48 -14.88 10.08 23.90
CA ARG A 48 -15.48 11.27 23.28
C ARG A 48 -16.86 11.51 23.91
N PRO A 49 -17.29 12.76 24.17
CA PRO A 49 -18.61 13.04 24.72
C PRO A 49 -19.66 12.92 23.61
N GLY A 50 -20.01 11.68 23.27
CA GLY A 50 -21.01 11.35 22.26
C GLY A 50 -22.26 10.78 22.92
N LYS A 51 -23.09 11.66 23.49
CA LYS A 51 -24.53 11.48 23.76
C LYS A 51 -24.91 10.14 24.38
N GLU A 52 -25.07 10.14 25.71
CA GLU A 52 -25.70 9.06 26.48
C GLU A 52 -26.93 8.50 25.77
N LYS A 53 -26.76 7.35 25.13
CA LYS A 53 -27.86 6.45 24.85
C LYS A 53 -27.66 5.31 25.82
N GLY A 54 -28.33 5.46 26.97
CA GLY A 54 -28.50 4.39 27.92
C GLY A 54 -28.86 3.08 27.21
N LYS A 55 -28.52 1.97 27.86
CA LYS A 55 -28.88 0.61 27.45
C LYS A 55 -30.40 0.53 27.28
N LYS A 56 -30.92 0.99 26.15
CA LYS A 56 -32.29 0.77 25.75
C LYS A 56 -32.34 -0.71 25.44
N ASN A 57 -33.00 -1.47 26.30
CA ASN A 57 -33.36 -2.84 26.01
C ASN A 57 -34.24 -2.77 24.75
N VAL A 58 -33.61 -2.93 23.59
CA VAL A 58 -34.32 -2.85 22.30
C VAL A 58 -35.01 -4.19 22.15
N ASP A 59 -36.33 -4.17 22.12
CA ASP A 59 -37.12 -5.36 21.82
C ASP A 59 -36.68 -5.93 20.47
N ARG A 60 -36.18 -7.18 20.52
CA ARG A 60 -35.63 -7.90 19.37
C ARG A 60 -36.68 -8.18 18.29
N HIS A 61 -37.97 -8.14 18.65
CA HIS A 61 -39.07 -8.46 17.72
C HIS A 61 -39.72 -7.21 17.12
N SER A 62 -39.37 -6.02 17.64
CA SER A 62 -39.90 -4.75 17.14
C SER A 62 -39.57 -4.57 15.65
N PRO A 63 -40.51 -4.01 14.87
CA PRO A 63 -40.30 -3.76 13.44
C PRO A 63 -39.13 -2.80 13.19
N GLU A 64 -38.88 -1.83 14.08
CA GLU A 64 -37.75 -0.91 14.01
C GLU A 64 -36.41 -1.63 14.17
N TYR A 65 -36.32 -2.58 15.10
CA TYR A 65 -35.13 -3.41 15.27
C TYR A 65 -34.83 -4.23 14.02
N ARG A 66 -35.85 -4.92 13.48
CA ARG A 66 -35.72 -5.71 12.23
C ARG A 66 -35.23 -4.85 11.07
N GLN A 67 -35.81 -3.67 10.89
CA GLN A 67 -35.41 -2.76 9.82
C GLN A 67 -33.96 -2.26 10.00
N ARG A 68 -33.52 -1.99 11.23
CA ARG A 68 -32.12 -1.62 11.51
C ARG A 68 -31.16 -2.77 11.22
N ARG A 69 -31.52 -4.00 11.61
CA ARG A 69 -30.72 -5.20 11.32
C ARG A 69 -30.61 -5.46 9.83
N GLU A 70 -31.71 -5.31 9.07
CA GLU A 70 -31.66 -5.51 7.63
C GLU A 70 -30.75 -4.50 6.94
N ARG A 71 -30.85 -3.21 7.29
CA ARG A 71 -29.89 -2.19 6.79
C ARG A 71 -28.45 -2.53 7.14
N ASN A 72 -28.19 -3.02 8.35
CA ASN A 72 -26.84 -3.40 8.76
C ASN A 72 -26.35 -4.62 7.99
N ASN A 73 -27.18 -5.63 7.77
CA ASN A 73 -26.85 -6.79 6.95
C ASN A 73 -26.46 -6.37 5.52
N ILE A 74 -27.21 -5.45 4.92
CA ILE A 74 -26.88 -4.88 3.61
C ILE A 74 -25.53 -4.15 3.65
N ALA A 75 -25.30 -3.30 4.66
CA ALA A 75 -24.05 -2.56 4.82
C ALA A 75 -22.84 -3.49 5.01
N VAL A 76 -23.00 -4.58 5.77
CA VAL A 76 -21.96 -5.58 5.98
C VAL A 76 -21.64 -6.30 4.68
N ARG A 77 -22.66 -6.76 3.93
CA ARG A 77 -22.45 -7.36 2.59
C ARG A 77 -21.67 -6.41 1.68
N LYS A 78 -22.14 -5.16 1.56
CA LYS A 78 -21.48 -4.12 0.76
C LYS A 78 -20.03 -3.86 1.19
N SER A 79 -19.76 -3.81 2.49
CA SER A 79 -18.40 -3.61 3.01
C SER A 79 -17.49 -4.81 2.71
N ARG A 80 -18.01 -6.03 2.81
CA ARG A 80 -17.26 -7.25 2.50
C ARG A 80 -16.93 -7.32 1.01
N ASP A 81 -17.90 -7.03 0.15
CA ASP A 81 -17.69 -7.05 -1.30
C ASP A 81 -16.72 -5.96 -1.73
N LYS A 82 -16.79 -4.76 -1.13
CA LYS A 82 -15.80 -3.71 -1.36
C LYS A 82 -14.38 -4.12 -0.93
N ALA A 83 -14.25 -4.82 0.20
CA ALA A 83 -12.94 -5.33 0.65
C ALA A 83 -12.40 -6.40 -0.30
N LYS A 84 -13.25 -7.32 -0.76
CA LYS A 84 -12.88 -8.32 -1.78
C LYS A 84 -12.44 -7.66 -3.08
N GLN A 85 -13.20 -6.67 -3.57
CA GLN A 85 -12.84 -5.94 -4.79
C GLN A 85 -11.49 -5.24 -4.64
N ARG A 86 -11.25 -4.57 -3.51
CA ARG A 86 -9.96 -3.94 -3.22
C ARG A 86 -8.79 -4.93 -3.27
N ASN A 87 -8.99 -6.14 -2.76
CA ASN A 87 -7.94 -7.18 -2.80
C ASN A 87 -7.67 -7.66 -4.23
N LEU A 88 -8.73 -7.85 -5.03
CA LEU A 88 -8.58 -8.22 -6.44
C LEU A 88 -7.89 -7.12 -7.24
N ASP A 89 -8.31 -5.86 -7.06
CA ASP A 89 -7.70 -4.70 -7.73
C ASP A 89 -6.20 -4.59 -7.36
N MET A 90 -5.86 -4.86 -6.10
CA MET A 90 -4.45 -4.86 -5.66
C MET A 90 -3.64 -5.98 -6.31
N GLN A 91 -4.18 -7.19 -6.42
CA GLN A 91 -3.53 -8.30 -7.12
C GLN A 91 -3.33 -7.97 -8.60
N GLN A 92 -4.35 -7.41 -9.25
CA GLN A 92 -4.27 -6.95 -10.63
C GLN A 92 -3.19 -5.87 -10.79
N LYS A 93 -3.13 -4.91 -9.86
CA LYS A 93 -2.12 -3.85 -9.91
C LYS A 93 -0.69 -4.38 -9.75
N MET A 94 -0.50 -5.40 -8.92
CA MET A 94 0.80 -6.07 -8.78
C MET A 94 1.25 -6.69 -10.11
N ILE A 95 0.35 -7.36 -10.83
CA ILE A 95 0.64 -7.94 -12.15
C ILE A 95 0.98 -6.84 -13.16
N GLU A 96 0.19 -5.78 -13.23
CA GLU A 96 0.44 -4.65 -14.13
C GLU A 96 1.81 -4.01 -13.88
N LEU A 97 2.13 -3.73 -12.61
CA LEU A 97 3.42 -3.15 -12.24
C LEU A 97 4.58 -4.10 -12.54
N GLY A 98 4.40 -5.42 -12.35
CA GLY A 98 5.40 -6.42 -12.71
C GLY A 98 5.68 -6.43 -14.21
N ALA A 99 4.65 -6.42 -15.04
CA ALA A 99 4.78 -6.38 -16.50
C ALA A 99 5.45 -5.07 -16.98
N GLU A 100 5.05 -3.93 -16.42
CA GLU A 100 5.65 -2.64 -16.75
C GLU A 100 7.13 -2.57 -16.31
N ASN A 101 7.47 -3.13 -15.16
CA ASN A 101 8.84 -3.20 -14.69
C ASN A 101 9.72 -4.05 -15.63
N GLU A 102 9.24 -5.22 -16.06
CA GLU A 102 9.94 -6.04 -17.06
C GLU A 102 10.13 -5.29 -18.38
N ARG A 103 9.10 -4.56 -18.83
CA ARG A 103 9.19 -3.73 -20.03
C ARG A 103 10.27 -2.64 -19.90
N LEU A 104 10.32 -1.96 -18.77
CA LEU A 104 11.33 -0.94 -18.48
C LEU A 104 12.74 -1.52 -18.45
N HIS A 105 12.93 -2.68 -17.80
CA HIS A 105 14.22 -3.39 -17.82
C HIS A 105 14.67 -3.72 -19.23
N LYS A 106 13.78 -4.23 -20.10
CA LYS A 106 14.11 -4.48 -21.52
C LYS A 106 14.54 -3.22 -22.26
N THR A 107 13.87 -2.08 -22.01
CA THR A 107 14.25 -0.79 -22.60
C THR A 107 15.62 -0.33 -22.11
N ILE A 108 15.90 -0.43 -20.80
CA ILE A 108 17.21 -0.09 -20.22
C ILE A 108 18.31 -0.97 -20.84
N ASP A 109 18.09 -2.27 -20.95
CA ASP A 109 19.03 -3.21 -21.54
C ASP A 109 19.31 -2.90 -23.01
N GLN A 110 18.26 -2.55 -23.77
CA GLN A 110 18.40 -2.15 -25.17
C GLN A 110 19.26 -0.89 -25.30
N LEU A 111 18.91 0.18 -24.59
CA LEU A 111 19.66 1.44 -24.62
C LEU A 111 21.11 1.23 -24.17
N THR A 112 21.33 0.38 -23.17
CA THR A 112 22.66 0.02 -22.68
C THR A 112 23.49 -0.68 -23.75
N ARG A 113 22.90 -1.61 -24.51
CA ARG A 113 23.54 -2.26 -25.67
C ARG A 113 23.85 -1.28 -26.79
N GLU A 114 22.93 -0.38 -27.11
CA GLU A 114 23.12 0.64 -28.15
C GLU A 114 24.26 1.60 -27.78
N LEU A 115 24.28 2.11 -26.55
CA LEU A 115 25.36 2.97 -26.04
C LEU A 115 26.71 2.26 -26.00
N SER A 116 26.72 0.98 -25.62
CA SER A 116 27.95 0.17 -25.63
C SER A 116 28.47 -0.04 -27.06
N SER A 117 27.56 -0.29 -28.01
CA SER A 117 27.89 -0.43 -29.43
C SER A 117 28.46 0.86 -30.01
N LEU A 118 27.83 2.02 -29.72
CA LEU A 118 28.32 3.34 -30.09
C LEU A 118 29.70 3.62 -29.49
N ARG A 119 29.90 3.35 -28.20
CA ARG A 119 31.21 3.50 -27.55
C ARG A 119 32.28 2.62 -28.20
N ASN A 120 31.95 1.38 -28.54
CA ASN A 120 32.87 0.48 -29.21
C ASN A 120 33.20 0.95 -30.63
N PHE A 121 32.23 1.51 -31.35
CA PHE A 121 32.43 2.11 -32.67
C PHE A 121 33.42 3.28 -32.61
N PHE A 122 33.21 4.23 -31.68
CA PHE A 122 34.14 5.36 -31.50
C PHE A 122 35.55 4.93 -31.08
N LYS A 123 35.69 3.89 -30.26
CA LYS A 123 37.00 3.34 -29.86
C LYS A 123 37.75 2.66 -31.00
N GLN A 124 37.04 2.12 -31.99
CA GLN A 124 37.64 1.44 -33.14
C GLN A 124 37.95 2.39 -34.29
N MET A 125 37.43 3.62 -34.29
CA MET A 125 37.80 4.63 -35.28
C MET A 125 39.23 5.11 -35.05
N PRO A 126 40.10 5.10 -36.08
CA PRO A 126 41.43 5.70 -35.99
C PRO A 126 41.33 7.20 -35.67
N GLU A 127 42.20 7.68 -34.78
CA GLU A 127 42.35 9.10 -34.38
C GLU A 127 42.34 10.07 -35.58
N ALA A 128 42.78 9.64 -36.76
CA ALA A 128 42.85 10.43 -37.99
C ALA A 128 41.49 10.87 -38.58
N SER A 129 40.36 10.30 -38.14
CA SER A 129 39.02 10.69 -38.62
C SER A 129 38.28 11.66 -37.69
N PHE A 130 38.83 11.95 -36.50
CA PHE A 130 38.37 13.07 -35.69
C PHE A 130 38.98 14.33 -36.30
N GLY A 131 38.24 14.94 -37.23
CA GLY A 131 38.62 16.19 -37.84
C GLY A 131 39.07 17.18 -36.77
N SER A 132 40.37 17.50 -36.80
CA SER A 132 40.90 18.75 -36.28
C SER A 132 40.22 19.90 -37.02
N ALA A 133 39.02 20.27 -36.58
CA ALA A 133 38.43 21.55 -36.89
C ALA A 133 38.90 22.51 -35.79
N ALA A 134 39.92 23.30 -36.15
CA ALA A 134 40.33 24.50 -35.46
C ALA A 134 39.21 25.56 -35.47
#